data_AF-A0A958WKK0-F1
#
_entry.id   AF-A0A958WKK0-F1
#
_cell.length_a   1.000
_cell.length_b   1.000
_cell.length_c   1.000
_cell.angle_alpha   90.00
_cell.angle_beta   90.00
_cell.angle_gamma   90.00
#
_symmetry.space_group_name_H-M   'P 1'
#
loop_
_entity.id
_entity.type
_entity.pdbx_description
1 polymer ?
#
loop_
_entity_poly.entity_id
_entity_poly.type
_entity_poly.pdbx_seq_one_letter_code
_entity_poly.pdbx_strand_id
1 'polypeptide(L)'
;MKKSIILLITFFAVSQLKAQSIFDKWEELNEYHHVMSATFHPAEKGDLEPLKMMAMELTTKADVLAEATIPMEFDTKAIKKAVNQLKTDSKSLYDKVESKASDDELKESIYMLHDVFHEIVGLCRDMDHDE
;
A
#
# COMPACT_ATOMS: atom_id res chain seq x y z
N MET A 1 -49.30 -34.97 -27.24
CA MET A 1 -47.84 -35.19 -27.28
C MET A 1 -47.16 -33.82 -27.38
N LYS A 2 -46.30 -33.54 -26.41
CA LYS A 2 -45.65 -32.25 -26.14
C LYS A 2 -44.68 -31.89 -27.28
N LYS A 3 -44.80 -30.68 -27.85
CA LYS A 3 -43.72 -30.10 -28.68
C LYS A 3 -43.02 -29.06 -27.81
N SER A 4 -41.90 -29.46 -27.23
CA SER A 4 -41.09 -28.63 -26.34
C SER A 4 -40.54 -27.42 -27.12
N ILE A 5 -40.81 -26.22 -26.61
CA ILE A 5 -40.10 -25.00 -27.00
C ILE A 5 -38.75 -25.06 -26.29
N ILE A 6 -37.67 -25.28 -27.05
CA ILE A 6 -36.31 -25.14 -26.54
C ILE A 6 -35.98 -23.65 -26.61
N LEU A 7 -36.10 -22.98 -25.47
CA LEU A 7 -35.60 -21.62 -25.28
C LEU A 7 -34.09 -21.72 -25.01
N LEU A 8 -33.29 -21.47 -26.05
CA LEU A 8 -31.83 -21.41 -25.94
C LEU A 8 -31.43 -20.05 -25.33
N ILE A 9 -31.50 -19.93 -24.00
CA ILE A 9 -30.89 -18.80 -23.29
C ILE A 9 -29.38 -19.08 -23.22
N THR A 10 -28.61 -18.57 -24.19
CA THR A 10 -27.16 -18.49 -24.06
C THR A 10 -26.83 -17.38 -23.06
N PHE A 11 -26.69 -17.75 -21.80
CA PHE A 11 -26.11 -16.90 -20.77
C PHE A 11 -24.59 -16.85 -21.01
N PHE A 12 -24.12 -15.94 -21.86
CA PHE A 12 -22.70 -15.57 -21.89
C PHE A 12 -22.43 -14.73 -20.63
N ALA A 13 -22.21 -15.40 -19.49
CA ALA A 13 -21.52 -14.79 -18.36
C ALA A 13 -20.04 -14.65 -18.78
N VAL A 14 -19.73 -13.58 -19.49
CA VAL A 14 -18.34 -13.17 -19.68
C VAL A 14 -17.89 -12.67 -18.31
N SER A 15 -17.26 -13.54 -17.53
CA SER A 15 -16.48 -13.14 -16.37
C SER A 15 -15.39 -12.20 -16.90
N GLN A 16 -15.63 -10.89 -16.78
CA GLN A 16 -14.57 -9.91 -16.99
C GLN A 16 -13.57 -10.12 -15.85
N LEU A 17 -12.56 -10.97 -16.08
CA LEU A 17 -11.36 -11.00 -15.27
C LEU A 17 -10.66 -9.66 -15.50
N LYS A 18 -11.08 -8.62 -14.78
CA LYS A 18 -10.31 -7.39 -14.72
C LYS A 18 -9.01 -7.74 -14.01
N ALA A 19 -7.88 -7.35 -14.58
CA ALA A 19 -6.61 -7.35 -13.86
C ALA A 19 -6.80 -6.50 -12.60
N GLN A 20 -6.80 -7.15 -11.43
CA GLN A 20 -6.84 -6.47 -10.15
C GLN A 20 -5.49 -5.80 -9.91
N SER A 21 -5.50 -4.53 -9.48
CA SER A 21 -4.27 -3.85 -9.10
C SER A 21 -3.73 -4.43 -7.78
N ILE A 22 -2.45 -4.15 -7.48
CA ILE A 22 -1.84 -4.50 -6.18
C ILE A 22 -2.73 -4.03 -5.01
N PHE A 23 -3.29 -2.81 -5.12
CA PHE A 23 -4.12 -2.20 -4.09
C PHE A 23 -5.51 -2.83 -3.96
N ASP A 24 -6.02 -3.48 -5.01
CA ASP A 24 -7.26 -4.27 -4.93
C ASP A 24 -7.04 -5.62 -4.24
N LYS A 25 -5.82 -6.16 -4.33
CA LYS A 25 -5.44 -7.46 -3.77
C LYS A 25 -4.88 -7.35 -2.35
N TRP A 26 -4.40 -6.17 -1.96
CA TRP A 26 -3.76 -5.92 -0.68
C TRP A 26 -4.31 -4.62 -0.04
N GLU A 27 -5.43 -4.76 0.67
CA GLU A 27 -6.18 -3.64 1.24
C GLU A 27 -5.34 -2.82 2.23
N GLU A 28 -4.60 -3.47 3.13
CA GLU A 28 -3.79 -2.79 4.15
C GLU A 28 -2.65 -1.97 3.52
N LEU A 29 -2.09 -2.43 2.40
CA LEU A 29 -1.08 -1.68 1.66
C LEU A 29 -1.71 -0.43 1.03
N ASN A 30 -2.96 -0.53 0.55
CA ASN A 30 -3.70 0.62 0.03
C ASN A 30 -4.09 1.61 1.14
N GLU A 31 -4.50 1.13 2.32
CA GLU A 31 -4.79 1.98 3.46
C GLU A 31 -3.55 2.76 3.93
N TYR A 32 -2.39 2.08 3.99
CA TYR A 32 -1.12 2.74 4.27
C TYR A 32 -0.80 3.80 3.21
N HIS A 33 -0.96 3.45 1.93
CA HIS A 33 -0.73 4.36 0.81
C HIS A 33 -1.59 5.63 0.89
N HIS A 34 -2.85 5.53 1.33
CA HIS A 34 -3.70 6.71 1.48
C HIS A 34 -3.14 7.72 2.48
N VAL A 35 -2.67 7.27 3.64
CA VAL A 35 -2.06 8.15 4.67
C VAL A 35 -0.69 8.66 4.20
N MET A 36 0.11 7.80 3.57
CA MET A 36 1.41 8.16 2.99
C MET A 36 1.24 9.28 1.94
N SER A 37 0.34 9.10 0.98
CA SER A 37 0.09 10.09 -0.09
C SER A 37 -0.40 11.43 0.49
N ALA A 38 -1.28 11.39 1.50
CA ALA A 38 -1.78 12.58 2.19
C ALA A 38 -0.71 13.35 2.98
N THR A 39 0.41 12.71 3.33
CA THR A 39 1.50 13.34 4.10
C THR A 39 2.71 13.69 3.23
N PHE A 40 3.06 12.83 2.26
CA PHE A 40 4.20 13.01 1.36
C PHE A 40 3.97 14.15 0.34
N HIS A 41 2.84 14.19 -0.37
CA HIS A 41 2.63 15.20 -1.42
C HIS A 41 2.60 16.66 -0.92
N PRO A 42 2.06 16.96 0.28
CA PRO A 42 2.26 18.27 0.90
C PRO A 42 3.73 18.53 1.26
N ALA A 43 4.45 17.53 1.78
CA ALA A 43 5.86 17.66 2.14
C ALA A 43 6.76 17.98 0.93
N GLU A 44 6.44 17.46 -0.27
CA GLU A 44 7.10 17.83 -1.54
C GLU A 44 7.03 19.34 -1.82
N LYS A 45 5.97 20.00 -1.33
CA LYS A 45 5.72 21.43 -1.50
C LYS A 45 6.19 22.25 -0.29
N GLY A 46 6.82 21.60 0.69
CA GLY A 46 7.30 22.22 1.92
C GLY A 46 6.26 22.33 3.03
N ASP A 47 5.05 21.82 2.84
CA ASP A 47 4.02 21.79 3.88
C ASP A 47 4.12 20.50 4.70
N LEU A 48 4.69 20.59 5.89
CA LEU A 48 4.85 19.46 6.80
C LEU A 48 3.75 19.38 7.88
N GLU A 49 2.77 20.28 7.86
CA GLU A 49 1.68 20.24 8.84
C GLU A 49 0.87 18.93 8.74
N PRO A 50 0.49 18.44 7.54
CA PRO A 50 -0.17 17.14 7.41
C PRO A 50 0.65 15.99 7.99
N LEU A 51 1.97 15.96 7.73
CA LEU A 51 2.87 14.96 8.28
C LEU A 51 2.87 15.01 9.82
N LYS A 52 3.02 16.18 10.41
CA LYS A 52 3.03 16.37 11.88
C LYS A 52 1.72 15.92 12.52
N MET A 53 0.57 16.13 11.87
CA MET A 53 -0.74 15.72 12.37
C MET A 53 -1.01 14.22 12.21
N MET A 54 -0.50 13.59 11.15
CA MET A 54 -0.89 12.23 10.77
C MET A 54 0.21 11.18 11.00
N ALA A 55 1.39 11.55 11.50
CA ALA A 55 2.49 10.60 11.71
C ALA A 55 2.12 9.42 12.64
N MET A 56 1.26 9.64 13.64
CA MET A 56 0.73 8.57 14.48
C MET A 56 -0.15 7.59 13.69
N GLU A 57 -0.98 8.11 12.78
CA GLU A 57 -1.81 7.28 11.91
C GLU A 57 -0.96 6.49 10.92
N LEU A 58 0.09 7.12 10.37
CA LEU A 58 1.02 6.47 9.46
C LEU A 58 1.74 5.27 10.12
N THR A 59 2.24 5.43 11.36
CA THR A 59 2.83 4.29 12.11
C THR A 59 1.78 3.23 12.44
N THR A 60 0.56 3.61 12.78
CA THR A 60 -0.52 2.66 13.08
C THR A 60 -0.88 1.81 11.86
N LYS A 61 -0.98 2.43 10.68
CA LYS A 61 -1.21 1.70 9.42
C LYS A 61 -0.03 0.82 9.04
N ALA A 62 1.20 1.23 9.33
CA ALA A 62 2.39 0.40 9.10
C ALA A 62 2.39 -0.85 9.99
N ASP A 63 1.98 -0.71 11.25
CA ASP A 63 1.81 -1.83 12.18
C ASP A 63 0.75 -2.81 11.69
N VAL A 64 -0.42 -2.31 11.28
CA VAL A 64 -1.50 -3.13 10.70
C VAL A 64 -1.02 -3.86 9.45
N LEU A 65 -0.34 -3.18 8.53
CA LEU A 65 0.21 -3.79 7.31
C LEU A 65 1.23 -4.90 7.61
N ALA A 66 2.09 -4.71 8.61
CA ALA A 66 3.10 -5.70 9.00
C ALA A 66 2.52 -6.95 9.68
N GLU A 67 1.34 -6.83 10.30
CA GLU A 67 0.62 -7.92 10.97
C GLU A 67 -0.39 -8.61 10.04
N ALA A 68 -0.77 -7.96 8.94
CA ALA A 68 -1.70 -8.48 7.96
C ALA A 68 -1.17 -9.72 7.23
N THR A 69 -2.09 -10.53 6.70
CA THR A 69 -1.72 -11.63 5.82
C THR A 69 -1.32 -11.08 4.45
N ILE A 70 -0.04 -11.26 4.09
CA ILE A 70 0.43 -10.89 2.75
C ILE A 70 -0.25 -11.81 1.72
N PRO A 71 -0.82 -11.27 0.62
CA PRO A 71 -1.36 -12.09 -0.45
C PRO A 71 -0.33 -13.09 -0.97
N MET A 72 -0.75 -14.31 -1.27
CA MET A 72 0.15 -15.43 -1.57
C MET A 72 1.15 -15.13 -2.70
N GLU A 73 0.72 -14.41 -3.73
CA GLU A 73 1.54 -13.97 -4.87
C GLU A 73 2.62 -12.94 -4.48
N PHE A 74 2.43 -12.23 -3.38
CA PHE A 74 3.39 -11.24 -2.85
C PHE A 74 4.17 -11.78 -1.64
N ASP A 75 3.92 -13.02 -1.19
CA ASP A 75 4.50 -13.55 0.05
C ASP A 75 5.96 -14.02 -0.10
N THR A 76 6.84 -13.08 -0.43
CA THR A 76 8.27 -13.32 -0.57
C THR A 76 9.06 -12.82 0.65
N LYS A 77 10.26 -13.36 0.86
CA LYS A 77 11.18 -12.87 1.90
C LYS A 77 11.56 -11.39 1.69
N ALA A 78 11.68 -10.95 0.44
CA ALA A 78 12.03 -9.57 0.11
C ALA A 78 10.90 -8.61 0.52
N ILE A 79 9.65 -8.93 0.15
CA ILE A 79 8.48 -8.13 0.51
C ILE A 79 8.28 -8.10 2.03
N LYS A 80 8.38 -9.25 2.71
CA LYS A 80 8.35 -9.32 4.19
C LYS A 80 9.41 -8.43 4.84
N LYS A 81 10.63 -8.37 4.28
CA LYS A 81 11.70 -7.52 4.78
C LYS A 81 11.37 -6.04 4.57
N ALA A 82 10.91 -5.66 3.38
CA ALA A 82 10.55 -4.28 3.05
C ALA A 82 9.36 -3.77 3.88
N VAL A 83 8.33 -4.61 4.12
CA VAL A 83 7.21 -4.27 5.01
C VAL A 83 7.68 -4.03 6.45
N ASN A 84 8.59 -4.85 6.97
CA ASN A 84 9.16 -4.62 8.30
C ASN A 84 9.99 -3.33 8.36
N GLN A 85 10.75 -3.02 7.30
CA GLN A 85 11.48 -1.75 7.19
C GLN A 85 10.51 -0.56 7.21
N LEU A 86 9.43 -0.63 6.41
CA LEU A 86 8.39 0.40 6.36
C LEU A 86 7.77 0.65 7.74
N LYS A 87 7.50 -0.40 8.51
CA LYS A 87 7.05 -0.30 9.90
C LYS A 87 8.06 0.42 10.79
N THR A 88 9.33 -0.02 10.77
CA THR A 88 10.39 0.61 11.58
C THR A 88 10.58 2.07 11.24
N ASP A 89 10.61 2.41 9.95
CA ASP A 89 10.84 3.79 9.49
C ASP A 89 9.63 4.69 9.76
N SER A 90 8.40 4.16 9.65
CA SER A 90 7.18 4.90 10.03
C SER A 90 7.20 5.26 11.51
N LYS A 91 7.63 4.33 12.37
CA LYS A 91 7.77 4.56 13.80
C LYS A 91 8.88 5.58 14.10
N SER A 92 10.02 5.47 13.42
CA SER A 92 11.12 6.43 13.56
C SER A 92 10.72 7.84 13.14
N LEU A 93 9.97 7.99 12.04
CA LEU A 93 9.43 9.26 11.60
C LEU A 93 8.45 9.85 12.63
N TYR A 94 7.56 9.04 13.21
CA TYR A 94 6.70 9.49 14.30
C TYR A 94 7.51 9.99 15.51
N ASP A 95 8.56 9.26 15.92
CA ASP A 95 9.40 9.68 17.04
C ASP A 95 10.15 11.00 16.75
N LYS A 96 10.53 11.25 15.49
CA LYS A 96 11.07 12.55 15.05
C LYS A 96 10.03 13.68 15.14
N VAL A 97 8.77 13.41 14.79
CA VAL A 97 7.68 14.39 14.95
C VAL A 97 7.48 14.73 16.43
N GLU A 98 7.38 13.73 17.29
CA GLU A 98 7.18 13.92 18.74
C GLU A 98 8.34 14.66 19.41
N SER A 99 9.57 14.41 18.95
CA SER A 99 10.77 15.11 19.42
C SER A 99 10.98 16.49 18.78
N LYS A 100 10.08 16.92 17.90
CA LYS A 100 10.15 18.21 17.18
C LYS A 100 11.47 18.38 16.41
N ALA A 101 11.86 17.32 15.70
CA ALA A 101 12.97 17.38 14.76
C ALA A 101 12.80 18.52 13.74
N SER A 102 13.91 18.94 13.13
CA SER A 102 13.87 20.00 12.13
C SER A 102 13.04 19.60 10.90
N ASP A 103 12.50 20.59 10.19
CA ASP A 103 11.73 20.34 8.97
C ASP A 103 12.56 19.60 7.90
N ASP A 104 13.88 19.81 7.86
CA ASP A 104 14.79 19.10 6.95
C ASP A 104 14.90 17.61 7.32
N GLU A 105 15.04 17.29 8.61
CA GLU A 105 15.07 15.89 9.09
C GLU A 105 13.74 15.17 8.86
N LEU A 106 12.62 15.88 9.00
CA LEU A 106 11.28 15.33 8.72
C LEU A 106 11.08 15.08 7.22
N LYS A 107 11.53 16.01 6.37
CA LYS A 107 11.51 15.83 4.90
C LYS A 107 12.35 14.64 4.48
N GLU A 108 13.59 14.54 4.96
CA GLU A 108 14.46 13.40 4.65
C GLU A 108 13.78 12.08 5.02
N SER A 109 13.21 12.01 6.23
CA SER A 109 12.54 10.79 6.69
C SER A 109 11.29 10.41 5.89
N ILE A 110 10.42 11.35 5.53
CA ILE A 110 9.22 11.01 4.74
C ILE A 110 9.59 10.61 3.30
N TYR A 111 10.67 11.15 2.73
CA TYR A 111 11.18 10.71 1.42
C TYR A 111 11.75 9.30 1.47
N MET A 112 12.60 9.00 2.46
CA MET A 112 13.12 7.64 2.65
C MET A 112 11.98 6.64 2.84
N LEU A 113 10.97 7.00 3.62
CA LEU A 113 9.82 6.14 3.88
C LEU A 113 8.98 5.90 2.62
N HIS A 114 8.81 6.93 1.77
CA HIS A 114 8.17 6.84 0.47
C HIS A 114 8.96 5.92 -0.49
N ASP A 115 10.29 5.96 -0.47
CA ASP A 115 11.14 5.06 -1.28
C ASP A 115 10.96 3.59 -0.88
N VAL A 116 10.91 3.28 0.42
CA VAL A 116 10.62 1.92 0.92
C VAL A 116 9.24 1.45 0.48
N PHE A 117 8.23 2.32 0.51
CA PHE A 117 6.91 1.99 -0.02
C PHE A 117 6.97 1.66 -1.52
N HIS A 118 7.72 2.43 -2.31
CA HIS A 118 7.91 2.14 -3.73
C HIS A 118 8.70 0.85 -4.00
N GLU A 119 9.65 0.48 -3.14
CA GLU A 119 10.32 -0.82 -3.20
C GLU A 119 9.31 -1.97 -3.07
N ILE A 120 8.38 -1.88 -2.10
CA ILE A 120 7.32 -2.90 -1.92
C ILE A 120 6.47 -2.99 -3.19
N VAL A 121 5.99 -1.86 -3.70
CA VAL A 121 5.17 -1.82 -4.92
C VAL A 121 5.93 -2.37 -6.14
N GLY A 122 7.22 -2.06 -6.27
CA GLY A 122 8.09 -2.58 -7.33
C GLY A 122 8.22 -4.10 -7.26
N LEU A 123 8.53 -4.63 -6.08
CA LEU A 123 8.62 -6.07 -5.85
C LEU A 123 7.31 -6.80 -6.16
N CYS A 124 6.15 -6.20 -5.87
CA CYS A 124 4.86 -6.79 -6.25
C CYS A 124 4.67 -6.82 -7.78
N ARG A 125 5.11 -5.79 -8.52
CA ARG A 125 4.97 -5.72 -9.99
C ARG A 125 5.89 -6.68 -10.72
N ASP A 126 7.11 -6.86 -10.23
CA ASP A 126 8.06 -7.80 -10.86
C ASP A 126 7.50 -9.23 -10.83
N MET A 127 6.75 -9.57 -9.77
CA MET A 127 6.04 -10.86 -9.66
C MET A 127 4.82 -10.97 -10.60
N ASP A 128 4.17 -9.85 -10.95
CA ASP A 128 3.05 -9.82 -11.92
C ASP A 128 3.53 -10.05 -13.38
N HIS A 129 4.84 -10.04 -13.65
CA HIS A 129 5.42 -10.20 -14.99
C HIS A 129 6.11 -11.56 -15.25
N ASP A 130 6.14 -12.46 -14.27
CA ASP A 130 6.83 -13.77 -14.34
C ASP A 130 5.92 -14.94 -14.81
N GLU A 131 4.81 -14.67 -15.53
CA GLU A 131 3.96 -15.69 -16.17
C GLU A 131 4.51 -16.24 -17.50
#